data_AF-A0A944P2N6-F1
#
_entry.id   AF-A0A944P2N6-F1
#
_cell.length_a   1.000
_cell.length_b   1.000
_cell.length_c   1.000
_cell.angle_alpha   90.00
_cell.angle_beta   90.00
_cell.angle_gamma   90.00
#
_symmetry.space_group_name_H-M   'P 1'
#
loop_
_entity.id
_entity.type
_entity.pdbx_description
1 polymer ?
#
loop_
_entity_poly.entity_id
_entity_poly.type
_entity_poly.pdbx_seq_one_letter_code
_entity_poly.pdbx_strand_id
1 'polypeptide(L)'
;MTYSTGSRGPGVSRIPAAQGGRPLHEVIQQDVLEPAGLHRTLFPTGAEFPEPHAHGYTNQTPSGEIEDTTDWNPSWGWAAGAIISDLQDLRSWARTLATGTLLKPATQAERLKTTPIGIPGAGYGLGIFNVQGWIGHNGSLPGYESLTVYLPRAHATMVILLNTDSLHDGREPSAFFGEAVTSIVSPDHVYPGHKPSVPRSG
;
A
#
# COMPACT_ATOMS: atom_id res chain seq x y z
N MET A 1 -2.31 -2.02 3.10
CA MET A 1 -2.30 -0.55 2.89
C MET A 1 -1.66 0.11 4.12
N THR A 2 -0.33 0.08 4.22
CA THR A 2 0.36 0.34 5.50
C THR A 2 0.50 1.84 5.80
N TYR A 3 0.36 2.19 7.09
CA TYR A 3 0.82 3.42 7.73
C TYR A 3 1.87 3.03 8.79
N SER A 4 3.04 3.70 8.80
CA SER A 4 4.08 3.55 9.83
C SER A 4 4.41 4.92 10.40
N THR A 5 4.18 5.10 11.71
CA THR A 5 4.98 6.01 12.54
C THR A 5 5.35 5.25 13.80
N GLY A 6 6.65 5.01 14.00
CA GLY A 6 7.15 4.24 15.12
C GLY A 6 6.90 4.90 16.48
N SER A 7 6.41 4.10 17.43
CA SER A 7 6.87 4.12 18.83
C SER A 7 6.41 2.82 19.50
N ARG A 8 7.35 2.12 20.14
CA ARG A 8 7.13 0.84 20.86
C ARG A 8 6.11 0.98 21.98
N GLY A 9 5.22 -0.01 22.12
CA GLY A 9 4.42 -0.27 23.31
C GLY A 9 3.67 -1.61 23.20
N PRO A 10 3.61 -2.47 24.24
CA PRO A 10 2.92 -3.75 24.18
C PRO A 10 1.42 -3.50 24.38
N GLY A 11 0.67 -3.59 23.30
CA GLY A 11 -0.78 -3.44 23.34
C GLY A 11 -1.36 -3.83 22.01
N VAL A 12 -1.80 -5.08 21.90
CA VAL A 12 -2.69 -5.50 20.82
C VAL A 12 -3.98 -4.71 20.99
N SER A 13 -4.04 -3.52 20.39
CA SER A 13 -5.27 -2.77 20.23
C SER A 13 -6.15 -3.61 19.31
N ARG A 14 -7.07 -4.38 19.91
CA ARG A 14 -8.19 -4.99 19.21
C ARG A 14 -8.96 -3.86 18.52
N ILE A 15 -8.77 -3.72 17.21
CA ILE A 15 -9.75 -3.05 16.39
C ILE A 15 -11.06 -3.84 16.59
N PRO A 16 -12.19 -3.20 16.97
CA PRO A 16 -13.43 -3.91 17.20
C PRO A 16 -13.78 -4.76 15.98
N ALA A 17 -14.49 -5.88 16.21
CA ALA A 17 -15.12 -6.64 15.14
C ALA A 17 -15.75 -5.69 14.10
N ALA A 18 -15.61 -6.03 12.82
CA ALA A 18 -16.15 -5.20 11.77
C ALA A 18 -17.66 -5.01 11.98
N GLN A 19 -18.17 -3.90 11.49
CA GLN A 19 -19.52 -3.40 11.73
C GLN A 19 -20.57 -4.53 11.65
N GLY A 20 -21.33 -4.74 12.75
CA GLY A 20 -22.35 -5.79 12.83
C GLY A 20 -21.89 -7.14 13.41
N GLY A 21 -20.68 -7.24 13.96
CA GLY A 21 -20.20 -8.46 14.65
C GLY A 21 -19.58 -9.52 13.74
N ARG A 22 -19.45 -9.21 12.43
CA ARG A 22 -18.73 -10.06 11.47
C ARG A 22 -17.20 -9.93 11.68
N PRO A 23 -16.43 -11.01 11.59
CA PRO A 23 -14.98 -10.95 11.52
C PRO A 23 -14.50 -10.06 10.37
N LEU A 24 -13.39 -9.34 10.55
CA LEU A 24 -12.88 -8.42 9.55
C LEU A 24 -12.54 -9.11 8.21
N HIS A 25 -11.99 -10.33 8.26
CA HIS A 25 -11.66 -11.09 7.05
C HIS A 25 -12.92 -11.40 6.22
N GLU A 26 -14.06 -11.68 6.86
CA GLU A 26 -15.33 -11.92 6.16
C GLU A 26 -15.86 -10.63 5.51
N VAL A 27 -15.77 -9.50 6.21
CA VAL A 27 -16.18 -8.19 5.67
C VAL A 27 -15.30 -7.83 4.47
N ILE A 28 -13.98 -8.01 4.57
CA ILE A 28 -13.08 -7.74 3.44
C ILE A 28 -13.38 -8.68 2.28
N GLN A 29 -13.56 -9.96 2.53
CA GLN A 29 -13.86 -10.94 1.49
C GLN A 29 -15.16 -10.61 0.75
N GLN A 30 -16.27 -10.49 1.48
CA GLN A 30 -17.61 -10.41 0.89
C GLN A 30 -17.99 -9.01 0.43
N ASP A 31 -17.50 -7.97 1.11
CA ASP A 31 -17.93 -6.59 0.85
C ASP A 31 -16.91 -5.83 -0.01
N VAL A 32 -15.68 -6.35 -0.17
CA VAL A 32 -14.60 -5.70 -0.93
C VAL A 32 -14.04 -6.59 -2.04
N LEU A 33 -13.49 -7.77 -1.71
CA LEU A 33 -12.74 -8.58 -2.67
C LEU A 33 -13.65 -9.22 -3.73
N GLU A 34 -14.73 -9.88 -3.31
CA GLU A 34 -15.69 -10.51 -4.22
C GLU A 34 -16.38 -9.50 -5.15
N PRO A 35 -16.93 -8.36 -4.67
CA PRO A 35 -17.56 -7.37 -5.54
C PRO A 35 -16.58 -6.67 -6.49
N ALA A 36 -15.29 -6.60 -6.12
CA ALA A 36 -14.24 -6.06 -6.97
C ALA A 36 -13.61 -7.11 -7.93
N GLY A 37 -14.01 -8.38 -7.84
CA GLY A 37 -13.48 -9.47 -8.66
C GLY A 37 -12.01 -9.82 -8.36
N LEU A 38 -11.57 -9.63 -7.11
CA LEU A 38 -10.19 -9.85 -6.69
C LEU A 38 -9.99 -11.29 -6.18
N HIS A 39 -9.97 -12.24 -7.12
CA HIS A 39 -9.98 -13.67 -6.81
C HIS A 39 -8.64 -14.25 -6.35
N ARG A 40 -7.54 -13.50 -6.48
CA ARG A 40 -6.18 -13.89 -6.04
C ARG A 40 -5.67 -12.97 -4.95
N THR A 41 -6.60 -12.27 -4.31
CA THR A 41 -6.35 -11.42 -3.15
C THR A 41 -6.98 -12.05 -1.93
N LEU A 42 -6.29 -11.99 -0.79
CA LEU A 42 -6.82 -12.51 0.46
C LEU A 42 -6.41 -11.67 1.66
N PHE A 43 -7.22 -11.75 2.70
CA PHE A 43 -6.86 -11.29 4.03
C PHE A 43 -6.42 -12.49 4.86
N PRO A 44 -5.13 -12.61 5.21
CA PRO A 44 -4.65 -13.79 5.92
C PRO A 44 -5.20 -13.82 7.35
N THR A 45 -5.51 -15.01 7.84
CA THR A 45 -5.95 -15.26 9.22
C THR A 45 -4.86 -15.94 10.06
N GLY A 46 -3.75 -16.32 9.42
CA GLY A 46 -2.56 -16.94 9.99
C GLY A 46 -1.31 -16.52 9.22
N ALA A 47 -0.40 -17.48 9.00
CA ALA A 47 0.86 -17.28 8.29
C ALA A 47 0.76 -17.68 6.80
N GLU A 48 -0.44 -17.64 6.22
CA GLU A 48 -0.63 -18.11 4.85
C GLU A 48 0.03 -17.16 3.85
N PHE A 49 0.85 -17.73 2.94
CA PHE A 49 1.34 -17.05 1.75
C PHE A 49 1.07 -17.94 0.53
N PRO A 50 0.11 -17.58 -0.34
CA PRO A 50 -0.21 -18.39 -1.51
C PRO A 50 0.97 -18.61 -2.45
N GLU A 51 1.04 -19.81 -3.02
CA GLU A 51 2.00 -20.14 -4.08
C GLU A 51 1.41 -19.86 -5.48
N PRO A 52 2.22 -19.48 -6.47
CA PRO A 52 3.64 -19.12 -6.34
C PRO A 52 3.83 -17.71 -5.76
N HIS A 53 4.82 -17.53 -4.90
CA HIS A 53 5.29 -16.20 -4.49
C HIS A 53 6.80 -16.04 -4.62
N ALA A 54 7.26 -14.79 -4.69
CA ALA A 54 8.69 -14.47 -4.71
C ALA A 54 9.24 -14.47 -3.28
N HIS A 55 10.52 -14.81 -3.13
CA HIS A 55 11.23 -14.59 -1.87
C HIS A 55 11.35 -13.10 -1.57
N GLY A 56 11.22 -12.71 -0.31
CA GLY A 56 11.35 -11.32 0.16
C GLY A 56 12.64 -11.08 0.93
N TYR A 57 13.27 -9.92 0.74
CA TYR A 57 14.56 -9.59 1.32
C TYR A 57 14.58 -8.23 2.02
N THR A 58 14.94 -8.19 3.30
CA THR A 58 15.05 -6.94 4.09
C THR A 58 16.42 -6.76 4.70
N ASN A 59 16.84 -5.50 4.87
CA ASN A 59 17.95 -5.13 5.75
C ASN A 59 17.47 -4.48 7.07
N GLN A 60 16.16 -4.48 7.35
CA GLN A 60 15.59 -4.03 8.63
C GLN A 60 15.78 -5.06 9.75
N THR A 61 17.02 -5.55 9.88
CA THR A 61 17.44 -6.57 10.84
C THR A 61 18.28 -5.89 11.94
N PRO A 62 18.43 -6.50 13.13
CA PRO A 62 19.27 -5.92 14.18
C PRO A 62 20.74 -5.72 13.76
N SER A 63 21.24 -6.53 12.82
CA SER A 63 22.60 -6.42 12.27
C SER A 63 22.69 -5.43 11.10
N GLY A 64 21.58 -5.14 10.42
CA GLY A 64 21.56 -4.39 9.16
C GLY A 64 21.96 -5.22 7.93
N GLU A 65 22.23 -6.52 8.11
CA GLU A 65 22.48 -7.45 7.02
C GLU A 65 21.18 -7.84 6.31
N ILE A 66 21.28 -8.16 5.03
CA ILE A 66 20.13 -8.63 4.25
C ILE A 66 19.75 -10.04 4.68
N GLU A 67 18.49 -10.24 5.06
CA GLU A 67 17.90 -11.53 5.40
C GLU A 67 16.73 -11.87 4.48
N ASP A 68 16.53 -13.17 4.23
CA ASP A 68 15.32 -13.70 3.59
C ASP A 68 14.19 -13.73 4.62
N THR A 69 13.12 -12.98 4.34
CA THR A 69 11.97 -12.79 5.24
C THR A 69 10.69 -13.38 4.68
N THR A 70 10.80 -14.30 3.71
CA THR A 70 9.65 -14.90 3.02
C THR A 70 8.65 -15.53 3.99
N ASP A 71 9.16 -16.23 5.00
CA ASP A 71 8.36 -16.93 6.01
C ASP A 71 8.01 -16.07 7.24
N TRP A 72 8.33 -14.78 7.23
CA TRP A 72 7.97 -13.89 8.33
C TRP A 72 6.46 -13.69 8.37
N ASN A 73 5.84 -14.00 9.51
CA ASN A 73 4.40 -13.88 9.68
C ASN A 73 3.98 -12.39 9.73
N PRO A 74 3.23 -11.87 8.73
CA PRO A 74 2.84 -10.47 8.67
C PRO A 74 1.59 -10.14 9.49
N SER A 75 1.08 -11.07 10.32
CA SER A 75 -0.16 -10.88 11.11
C SER A 75 -0.14 -9.64 12.00
N TRP A 76 1.04 -9.18 12.43
CA TRP A 76 1.21 -7.92 13.15
C TRP A 76 0.73 -6.69 12.35
N GLY A 77 0.76 -6.76 11.01
CA GLY A 77 0.27 -5.71 10.13
C GLY A 77 -1.27 -5.62 10.11
N TRP A 78 -1.98 -6.71 10.38
CA TRP A 78 -3.45 -6.82 10.42
C TRP A 78 -4.16 -5.94 9.36
N ALA A 79 -5.16 -5.14 9.75
CA ALA A 79 -5.90 -4.24 8.86
C ALA A 79 -5.04 -3.17 8.16
N ALA A 80 -3.85 -2.87 8.70
CA ALA A 80 -2.94 -1.91 8.08
C ALA A 80 -2.15 -2.55 6.93
N GLY A 81 -1.61 -3.75 7.09
CA GLY A 81 -0.60 -4.27 6.16
C GLY A 81 -0.92 -5.61 5.49
N ALA A 82 -1.78 -6.43 6.08
CA ALA A 82 -1.67 -7.87 5.90
C ALA A 82 -2.26 -8.43 4.60
N ILE A 83 -3.02 -7.66 3.80
CA ILE A 83 -3.62 -8.17 2.57
C ILE A 83 -2.53 -8.62 1.59
N ILE A 84 -2.67 -9.84 1.09
CA ILE A 84 -1.82 -10.43 0.05
C ILE A 84 -2.59 -10.35 -1.26
N SER A 85 -1.92 -9.96 -2.33
CA SER A 85 -2.48 -9.84 -3.68
C SER A 85 -1.39 -10.10 -4.71
N ASP A 86 -1.72 -9.95 -5.98
CA ASP A 86 -0.76 -10.02 -7.06
C ASP A 86 -0.99 -8.93 -8.10
N LEU A 87 -0.15 -8.94 -9.14
CA LEU A 87 -0.14 -7.91 -10.17
C LEU A 87 -1.49 -7.69 -10.89
N GLN A 88 -2.25 -8.74 -11.25
CA GLN A 88 -3.48 -8.51 -12.02
C GLN A 88 -4.64 -8.04 -11.13
N ASP A 89 -4.70 -8.53 -9.90
CA ASP A 89 -5.72 -8.08 -8.96
C ASP A 89 -5.46 -6.63 -8.55
N LEU A 90 -4.21 -6.29 -8.23
CA LEU A 90 -3.80 -4.91 -7.93
C LEU A 90 -4.02 -3.96 -9.11
N ARG A 91 -3.82 -4.43 -10.35
CA ARG A 91 -4.11 -3.64 -11.55
C ARG A 91 -5.59 -3.25 -11.62
N SER A 92 -6.48 -4.19 -11.33
CA SER A 92 -7.94 -3.93 -11.28
C SER A 92 -8.29 -3.06 -10.07
N TRP A 93 -7.70 -3.36 -8.92
CA TRP A 93 -7.92 -2.64 -7.68
C TRP A 93 -7.55 -1.16 -7.76
N ALA A 94 -6.43 -0.81 -8.39
CA ALA A 94 -5.99 0.58 -8.54
C ALA A 94 -7.10 1.48 -9.09
N ARG A 95 -7.78 1.01 -10.16
CA ARG A 95 -8.90 1.73 -10.75
C ARG A 95 -10.11 1.72 -9.81
N THR A 96 -10.52 0.54 -9.32
CA THR A 96 -11.66 0.38 -8.39
C THR A 96 -11.56 1.33 -7.18
N LEU A 97 -10.36 1.43 -6.60
CA LEU A 97 -10.03 2.31 -5.50
C LEU A 97 -10.13 3.78 -5.91
N ALA A 98 -9.43 4.18 -6.97
CA ALA A 98 -9.37 5.58 -7.39
C ALA A 98 -10.74 6.13 -7.86
N THR A 99 -11.57 5.31 -8.50
CA THR A 99 -12.90 5.71 -8.97
C THR A 99 -13.99 5.54 -7.94
N GLY A 100 -13.71 4.86 -6.81
CA GLY A 100 -14.69 4.60 -5.77
C GLY A 100 -15.80 3.67 -6.19
N THR A 101 -15.50 2.67 -7.04
CA THR A 101 -16.50 1.76 -7.64
C THR A 101 -17.39 1.08 -6.61
N LEU A 102 -16.85 0.77 -5.42
CA LEU A 102 -17.58 0.11 -4.33
C LEU A 102 -18.29 1.09 -3.38
N LEU A 103 -18.15 2.40 -3.59
CA LEU A 103 -18.61 3.42 -2.66
C LEU A 103 -19.73 4.27 -3.28
N LYS A 104 -20.58 4.80 -2.42
CA LYS A 104 -21.48 5.90 -2.83
C LYS A 104 -20.63 7.09 -3.27
N PRO A 105 -21.07 7.87 -4.28
CA PRO A 105 -20.31 9.04 -4.76
C PRO A 105 -19.92 10.02 -3.64
N ALA A 106 -20.82 10.26 -2.68
CA ALA A 106 -20.54 11.12 -1.52
C ALA A 106 -19.42 10.56 -0.64
N THR A 107 -19.39 9.25 -0.39
CA THR A 107 -18.34 8.60 0.40
C THR A 107 -16.99 8.65 -0.31
N GLN A 108 -16.97 8.44 -1.63
CA GLN A 108 -15.73 8.60 -2.41
C GLN A 108 -15.24 10.05 -2.40
N ALA A 109 -16.14 11.02 -2.48
CA ALA A 109 -15.78 12.43 -2.40
C ALA A 109 -15.10 12.75 -1.06
N GLU A 110 -15.62 12.26 0.07
CA GLU A 110 -14.95 12.41 1.37
C GLU A 110 -13.59 11.71 1.41
N ARG A 111 -13.48 10.48 0.86
CA ARG A 111 -12.21 9.74 0.82
C ARG A 111 -11.12 10.48 0.05
N LEU A 112 -11.49 11.22 -1.00
CA LEU A 112 -10.58 12.00 -1.85
C LEU A 112 -10.32 13.43 -1.34
N LYS A 113 -10.93 13.86 -0.24
CA LYS A 113 -10.52 15.10 0.43
C LYS A 113 -9.18 14.86 1.11
N THR A 114 -8.13 15.46 0.54
CA THR A 114 -6.77 15.27 1.00
C THR A 114 -6.25 16.48 1.77
N THR A 115 -5.35 16.23 2.72
CA THR A 115 -4.51 17.26 3.36
C THR A 115 -3.09 17.16 2.82
N PRO A 116 -2.39 18.29 2.57
CA PRO A 116 -0.99 18.26 2.11
C PRO A 116 -0.07 17.50 3.07
N ILE A 117 0.87 16.73 2.52
CA ILE A 117 1.81 15.90 3.30
C ILE A 117 3.28 16.35 3.18
N GLY A 118 3.52 17.62 2.88
CA GLY A 118 4.88 18.18 2.77
C GLY A 118 5.61 17.85 1.46
N ILE A 119 4.95 17.15 0.53
CA ILE A 119 5.43 16.91 -0.83
C ILE A 119 4.55 17.75 -1.78
N PRO A 120 5.13 18.61 -2.63
CA PRO A 120 4.36 19.41 -3.58
C PRO A 120 3.47 18.56 -4.49
N GLY A 121 2.19 18.94 -4.60
CA GLY A 121 1.19 18.20 -5.38
C GLY A 121 0.79 16.84 -4.78
N ALA A 122 1.17 16.55 -3.54
CA ALA A 122 0.75 15.37 -2.81
C ALA A 122 -0.15 15.71 -1.62
N GLY A 123 -1.19 14.91 -1.45
CA GLY A 123 -2.04 14.94 -0.27
C GLY A 123 -2.54 13.55 0.11
N TYR A 124 -2.94 13.42 1.37
CA TYR A 124 -3.44 12.18 1.93
C TYR A 124 -4.85 12.37 2.49
N GLY A 125 -5.75 11.45 2.14
CA GLY A 125 -7.15 11.44 2.56
C GLY A 125 -7.44 10.24 3.46
N LEU A 126 -8.63 9.64 3.31
CA LEU A 126 -9.01 8.49 4.14
C LEU A 126 -8.43 7.19 3.57
N GLY A 127 -7.19 6.86 3.95
CA GLY A 127 -6.50 5.63 3.54
C GLY A 127 -6.11 5.59 2.05
N ILE A 128 -5.97 6.77 1.44
CA ILE A 128 -5.61 6.94 0.04
C ILE A 128 -4.80 8.23 -0.11
N PHE A 129 -3.79 8.23 -0.96
CA PHE A 129 -3.13 9.46 -1.37
C PHE A 129 -3.56 9.89 -2.78
N ASN A 130 -3.37 11.16 -3.06
CA ASN A 130 -3.31 11.71 -4.40
C ASN A 130 -1.96 12.42 -4.55
N VAL A 131 -1.11 11.91 -5.45
CA VAL A 131 0.24 12.41 -5.69
C VAL A 131 0.34 12.78 -7.16
N GLN A 132 0.37 14.07 -7.47
CA GLN A 132 0.44 14.57 -8.84
C GLN A 132 -0.67 14.01 -9.75
N GLY A 133 -1.86 13.72 -9.19
CA GLY A 133 -2.99 13.11 -9.91
C GLY A 133 -3.03 11.59 -9.88
N TRP A 134 -1.96 10.92 -9.44
CA TRP A 134 -1.95 9.48 -9.18
C TRP A 134 -2.64 9.19 -7.86
N ILE A 135 -3.78 8.50 -7.93
CA ILE A 135 -4.63 8.17 -6.80
C ILE A 135 -4.44 6.70 -6.45
N GLY A 136 -4.13 6.40 -5.19
CA GLY A 136 -3.94 5.03 -4.74
C GLY A 136 -3.18 4.95 -3.43
N HIS A 137 -2.34 3.92 -3.29
CA HIS A 137 -1.52 3.74 -2.10
C HIS A 137 -0.24 2.92 -2.41
N ASN A 138 0.81 3.12 -1.62
CA ASN A 138 1.98 2.24 -1.57
C ASN A 138 1.82 1.17 -0.45
N GLY A 139 2.74 0.25 -0.35
CA GLY A 139 2.78 -0.71 0.75
C GLY A 139 4.22 -1.08 1.04
N SER A 140 4.59 -1.02 2.31
CA SER A 140 5.93 -1.36 2.78
C SER A 140 5.78 -2.34 3.93
N LEU A 141 6.39 -3.51 3.77
CA LEU A 141 6.59 -4.54 4.78
C LEU A 141 8.02 -5.07 4.63
N PRO A 142 8.65 -5.60 5.69
CA PRO A 142 9.97 -6.23 5.56
C PRO A 142 9.97 -7.28 4.44
N GLY A 143 10.84 -7.08 3.45
CA GLY A 143 10.98 -7.93 2.29
C GLY A 143 10.08 -7.61 1.10
N TYR A 144 9.13 -6.67 1.22
CA TYR A 144 8.18 -6.37 0.15
C TYR A 144 7.76 -4.90 0.09
N GLU A 145 7.84 -4.34 -1.11
CA GLU A 145 7.39 -2.98 -1.44
C GLU A 145 6.40 -3.03 -2.60
N SER A 146 5.39 -2.15 -2.55
CA SER A 146 4.41 -2.02 -3.62
C SER A 146 4.00 -0.58 -3.85
N LEU A 147 3.66 -0.26 -5.09
CA LEU A 147 3.00 1.00 -5.47
C LEU A 147 1.84 0.66 -6.40
N THR A 148 0.61 0.93 -5.96
CA THR A 148 -0.61 0.64 -6.72
C THR A 148 -1.44 1.91 -6.87
N VAL A 149 -1.39 2.51 -8.06
CA VAL A 149 -1.98 3.84 -8.32
C VAL A 149 -2.65 3.90 -9.68
N TYR A 150 -3.65 4.78 -9.80
CA TYR A 150 -4.37 5.06 -11.02
C TYR A 150 -4.38 6.56 -11.32
N LEU A 151 -4.18 6.93 -12.58
CA LEU A 151 -4.24 8.31 -13.08
C LEU A 151 -5.52 8.48 -13.90
N PRO A 152 -6.59 9.08 -13.35
CA PRO A 152 -7.87 9.18 -14.04
C PRO A 152 -7.79 9.92 -15.37
N ARG A 153 -6.97 10.98 -15.47
CA ARG A 153 -6.85 11.81 -16.69
C ARG A 153 -6.30 11.04 -17.89
N ALA A 154 -5.47 10.04 -17.66
CA ALA A 154 -4.84 9.23 -18.71
C ALA A 154 -5.46 7.82 -18.82
N HIS A 155 -6.45 7.50 -17.97
CA HIS A 155 -6.96 6.14 -17.80
C HIS A 155 -5.85 5.09 -17.58
N ALA A 156 -4.79 5.48 -16.87
CA ALA A 156 -3.58 4.68 -16.70
C ALA A 156 -3.52 4.07 -15.30
N THR A 157 -3.10 2.81 -15.22
CA THR A 157 -2.78 2.12 -13.96
C THR A 157 -1.29 1.87 -13.91
N MET A 158 -0.67 2.12 -12.75
CA MET A 158 0.69 1.68 -12.44
C MET A 158 0.66 0.78 -11.21
N VAL A 159 1.24 -0.41 -11.37
CA VAL A 159 1.50 -1.36 -10.28
C VAL A 159 2.96 -1.73 -10.31
N ILE A 160 3.64 -1.54 -9.19
CA ILE A 160 5.03 -1.94 -8.98
C ILE A 160 5.03 -2.88 -7.78
N LEU A 161 5.66 -4.04 -7.93
CA LEU A 161 5.87 -5.02 -6.87
C LEU A 161 7.36 -5.32 -6.80
N LEU A 162 7.93 -5.19 -5.62
CA LEU A 162 9.34 -5.37 -5.35
C LEU A 162 9.47 -6.30 -4.15
N ASN A 163 10.41 -7.23 -4.24
CA ASN A 163 10.69 -8.19 -3.18
C ASN A 163 11.85 -7.72 -2.27
N THR A 164 11.91 -6.40 -2.06
CA THR A 164 12.76 -5.79 -1.05
C THR A 164 12.22 -4.43 -0.65
N ASP A 165 12.42 -4.09 0.61
CA ASP A 165 12.19 -2.78 1.22
C ASP A 165 13.50 -2.02 1.49
N SER A 166 14.64 -2.59 1.07
CA SER A 166 15.96 -1.96 1.26
C SER A 166 16.05 -0.66 0.47
N LEU A 167 16.33 0.45 1.16
CA LEU A 167 16.40 1.77 0.54
C LEU A 167 17.50 1.83 -0.55
N HIS A 168 17.19 2.54 -1.64
CA HIS A 168 18.16 2.89 -2.68
C HIS A 168 18.37 4.41 -2.69
N ASP A 169 19.61 4.87 -2.45
CA ASP A 169 19.95 6.30 -2.28
C ASP A 169 19.07 7.03 -1.24
N GLY A 170 18.69 6.33 -0.18
CA GLY A 170 17.82 6.83 0.88
C GLY A 170 16.35 6.98 0.47
N ARG A 171 15.90 6.30 -0.60
CA ARG A 171 14.50 6.27 -1.06
C ARG A 171 13.92 4.87 -0.99
N GLU A 172 12.64 4.80 -0.72
CA GLU A 172 11.88 3.54 -0.86
C GLU A 172 11.97 3.07 -2.33
N PRO A 173 12.26 1.78 -2.57
CA PRO A 173 12.36 1.24 -3.92
C PRO A 173 11.11 1.51 -4.78
N SER A 174 9.92 1.39 -4.21
CA SER A 174 8.65 1.62 -4.91
C SER A 174 8.52 3.07 -5.40
N ALA A 175 8.92 4.05 -4.58
CA ALA A 175 8.93 5.46 -4.95
C ALA A 175 10.00 5.77 -6.01
N PHE A 176 11.19 5.16 -5.90
CA PHE A 176 12.26 5.29 -6.90
C PHE A 176 11.80 4.81 -8.29
N PHE A 177 11.22 3.61 -8.39
CA PHE A 177 10.70 3.11 -9.66
C PHE A 177 9.47 3.90 -10.12
N GLY A 178 8.61 4.34 -9.20
CA GLY A 178 7.46 5.20 -9.52
C GLY A 178 7.88 6.49 -10.23
N GLU A 179 8.91 7.17 -9.73
CA GLU A 179 9.50 8.35 -10.36
C GLU A 179 10.10 8.04 -11.73
N ALA A 180 10.93 6.99 -11.81
CA ALA A 180 11.59 6.61 -13.05
C ALA A 180 10.58 6.28 -14.17
N VAL A 181 9.54 5.51 -13.87
CA VAL A 181 8.49 5.15 -14.82
C VAL A 181 7.69 6.38 -15.25
N THR A 182 7.17 7.14 -14.28
CA THR A 182 6.29 8.29 -14.57
C THR A 182 7.01 9.43 -15.27
N SER A 183 8.31 9.60 -15.07
CA SER A 183 9.14 10.55 -15.83
C SER A 183 9.17 10.26 -17.33
N ILE A 184 8.93 9.01 -17.73
CA ILE A 184 8.93 8.58 -19.14
C ILE A 184 7.50 8.54 -19.68
N VAL A 185 6.58 7.89 -18.95
CA VAL A 185 5.24 7.56 -19.49
C VAL A 185 4.18 8.60 -19.18
N SER A 186 4.43 9.50 -18.22
CA SER A 186 3.49 10.54 -17.78
C SER A 186 4.23 11.78 -17.27
N PRO A 187 5.03 12.46 -18.10
CA PRO A 187 5.94 13.53 -17.66
C PRO A 187 5.23 14.75 -17.05
N ASP A 188 3.95 14.95 -17.32
CA ASP A 188 3.13 16.01 -16.67
C ASP A 188 2.60 15.61 -15.29
N HIS A 189 2.81 14.35 -14.88
CA HIS A 189 2.29 13.72 -13.67
C HIS A 189 3.37 12.85 -13.01
N VAL A 190 4.58 13.39 -12.82
CA VAL A 190 5.70 12.62 -12.24
C VAL A 190 5.42 12.29 -10.77
N TYR A 191 5.43 11.01 -10.41
CA TYR A 191 5.37 10.57 -9.02
C TYR A 191 6.73 10.82 -8.36
N PRO A 192 6.84 11.71 -7.37
CA PRO A 192 8.12 12.07 -6.78
C PRO A 192 8.71 10.93 -5.95
N GLY A 193 9.98 10.59 -6.19
CA GLY A 193 10.73 9.68 -5.34
C GLY A 193 11.13 10.38 -4.04
N HIS A 194 10.36 10.18 -2.96
CA HIS A 194 10.64 10.87 -1.70
C HIS A 194 11.83 10.25 -0.96
N LYS A 195 12.71 11.11 -0.42
CA LYS A 195 13.67 10.76 0.64
C LYS A 195 13.02 11.12 1.97
N PRO A 196 12.88 10.19 2.94
CA PRO A 196 12.33 10.50 4.25
C PRO A 196 13.03 11.73 4.84
N SER A 197 12.27 12.71 5.31
CA SER A 197 12.86 13.85 6.01
C SER A 197 13.56 13.35 7.27
N VAL A 198 14.85 13.68 7.42
CA VAL A 198 15.58 13.45 8.69
C VAL A 198 14.76 14.11 9.82
N PRO A 199 14.48 13.41 10.94
CA PRO A 199 13.79 14.03 12.06
C PRO A 199 14.55 15.29 12.47
N ARG A 200 13.86 16.42 12.59
CA ARG A 200 14.47 17.60 13.21
C ARG A 200 14.77 17.23 14.65
N SER A 201 16.05 17.13 14.99
CA SER A 201 16.50 17.09 16.39
C SER A 201 16.08 18.41 17.05
N GLY A 202 15.02 18.33 17.86
CA GLY A 202 14.65 19.35 18.83
C GLY A 202 15.36 19.10 20.15
#